data_AF-A0A3P7BXE8-F1
#
_entry.id   AF-A0A3P7BXE8-F1
#
_cell.length_a   1.000
_cell.length_b   1.000
_cell.length_c   1.000
_cell.angle_alpha   90.00
_cell.angle_beta   90.00
_cell.angle_gamma   90.00
#
_symmetry.space_group_name_H-M   'P 1'
#
loop_
_entity.id
_entity.type
_entity.pdbx_description
1 polymer ?
#
loop_
_entity_poly.entity_id
_entity_poly.type
_entity_poly.pdbx_seq_one_letter_code
_entity_poly.pdbx_strand_id
1 'polypeptide(L)' 'MERSAYSFQEHLVHPEDSGQHPQSGEPHKKFTNYRFDPQEFKRQVKVMAEYVRRHPKFVEERRRLRRLRKSPEEL' A
#
# COMPACT_ATOMS: atom_id res chain seq x y z
N MET A 1 19.48 -27.25 13.56
CA MET A 1 18.52 -26.22 13.99
C MET A 1 19.06 -24.88 13.51
N GLU A 2 18.95 -24.61 12.20
CA GLU A 2 19.38 -23.34 11.61
C GLU A 2 18.32 -22.29 11.92
N ARG A 3 18.65 -21.36 12.80
CA ARG A 3 17.89 -20.12 12.93
C ARG A 3 18.12 -19.36 11.64
N SER A 4 17.16 -19.47 10.71
CA SER A 4 17.10 -18.63 9.52
C SER A 4 17.31 -17.19 9.96
N ALA A 5 18.43 -16.61 9.54
CA ALA A 5 18.71 -15.20 9.73
C ALA A 5 17.63 -14.45 8.95
N TYR A 6 16.56 -14.06 9.64
CA TYR A 6 15.58 -13.11 9.12
C TYR A 6 16.38 -11.88 8.67
N SER A 7 16.56 -11.76 7.37
CA SER A 7 17.25 -10.63 6.77
C SER A 7 16.43 -9.40 7.14
N PHE A 8 17.04 -8.47 7.87
CA PHE A 8 16.45 -7.19 8.27
C PHE A 8 15.87 -6.39 7.08
N GLN A 9 16.17 -6.79 5.84
CA GLN A 9 15.74 -6.14 4.62
C GLN A 9 14.40 -6.65 4.07
N GLU A 10 13.87 -7.81 4.51
CA GLU A 10 12.65 -8.39 3.92
C GLU A 10 11.44 -7.44 4.01
N HIS A 11 11.33 -6.65 5.08
CA HIS A 11 10.23 -5.70 5.29
C HIS A 11 10.39 -4.35 4.56
N LEU A 12 11.52 -4.10 3.91
CA LEU A 12 11.78 -2.87 3.16
C LEU A 12 11.54 -3.08 1.67
N VAL A 13 11.23 -2.00 0.95
CA VAL A 13 11.25 -2.03 -0.53
C VAL A 13 12.70 -1.90 -0.96
N HIS A 14 13.23 -2.90 -1.68
CA HIS A 14 14.62 -2.90 -2.14
C HIS A 14 14.71 -3.28 -3.63
N PRO A 15 15.66 -2.68 -4.36
CA PRO A 15 15.88 -3.01 -5.76
C PRO A 15 16.41 -4.45 -5.85
N GLU A 16 15.84 -5.27 -6.74
CA GLU A 16 16.36 -6.61 -7.05
C GLU A 16 17.62 -6.54 -7.90
N ASP A 17 17.72 -5.53 -8.77
CA ASP A 17 18.83 -5.29 -9.67
C ASP A 17 19.07 -3.79 -9.89
N SER A 18 20.04 -3.45 -10.76
CA SER A 18 20.32 -2.05 -11.12
C SER A 18 19.33 -1.48 -12.15
N GLY A 19 18.42 -2.30 -12.69
CA GLY A 19 17.53 -2.01 -13.82
C GLY A 19 18.29 -1.77 -15.12
N GLN A 20 17.93 -2.40 -16.24
CA GLN A 20 18.67 -2.23 -17.49
C GLN A 20 17.85 -1.49 -18.55
N HIS A 21 18.37 -0.38 -19.06
CA HIS A 21 17.70 0.36 -20.14
C HIS A 21 17.76 -0.45 -21.46
N PRO A 22 16.64 -0.73 -22.15
CA PRO A 22 16.61 -1.64 -23.31
C PRO A 22 17.49 -1.21 -24.50
N GLN A 23 17.74 0.10 -24.64
CA GLN A 23 18.47 0.67 -25.78
C GLN A 23 19.92 1.01 -25.46
N SER A 24 20.26 1.35 -24.21
CA SER A 24 21.60 1.79 -23.84
C SER A 24 22.36 0.74 -23.04
N GLY A 25 21.67 -0.27 -22.48
CA GLY A 25 22.29 -1.30 -21.63
C GLY A 25 22.74 -0.80 -20.26
N GLU A 26 22.63 0.51 -20.00
CA GLU A 26 23.08 1.15 -18.77
C GLU A 26 22.06 0.98 -17.62
N PRO A 27 22.55 0.94 -16.37
CA PRO A 27 21.72 0.98 -15.17
C PRO A 27 20.75 2.17 -15.16
N HIS A 28 19.46 1.92 -14.96
CA HIS A 28 18.47 2.99 -14.92
C HIS A 28 17.30 2.67 -13.98
N LYS A 29 17.14 3.51 -12.93
CA LYS A 29 16.17 3.34 -11.82
C LYS A 29 14.72 3.08 -12.24
N LYS A 30 14.28 3.64 -13.37
CA LYS A 30 12.94 3.41 -13.93
C LYS A 30 12.71 1.96 -14.35
N PHE A 31 13.76 1.24 -14.71
CA PHE A 31 13.74 -0.15 -15.19
C PHE A 31 14.15 -1.14 -14.11
N THR A 32 14.34 -0.67 -12.88
CA THR A 32 14.68 -1.52 -11.73
C THR A 32 13.41 -2.17 -11.20
N ASN A 33 13.43 -3.50 -11.08
CA ASN A 33 12.38 -4.22 -10.36
C ASN A 33 12.63 -4.07 -8.85
N TYR A 34 11.56 -3.84 -8.10
CA TYR A 34 11.62 -3.71 -6.65
C TYR A 34 10.88 -4.87 -6.00
N ARG A 35 11.53 -5.46 -5.00
CA ARG A 35 10.93 -6.48 -4.15
C ARG A 35 10.54 -5.86 -2.81
N PHE A 36 9.45 -6.38 -2.25
CA PHE A 36 8.99 -6.06 -0.92
C PHE A 36 8.22 -7.25 -0.35
N ASP A 37 8.10 -7.32 0.98
CA ASP A 37 7.28 -8.32 1.67
C ASP A 37 5.78 -8.06 1.44
N PRO A 38 5.06 -8.94 0.70
CA PRO A 38 3.64 -8.76 0.43
C PRO A 38 2.77 -8.84 1.69
N GLN A 39 3.18 -9.61 2.71
CA GLN A 39 2.42 -9.75 3.95
C GLN A 39 2.48 -8.46 4.76
N GLU A 40 3.68 -7.87 4.88
CA GLU A 40 3.88 -6.61 5.58
C GLU A 40 3.18 -5.45 4.86
N PHE A 41 3.27 -5.39 3.53
CA PHE A 41 2.51 -4.41 2.74
C PHE A 41 1.01 -4.50 3.02
N LYS A 42 0.45 -5.72 2.98
CA LYS A 42 -0.97 -5.95 3.28
C LYS A 42 -1.32 -5.52 4.71
N ARG A 43 -0.45 -5.80 5.68
CA ARG A 43 -0.63 -5.39 7.08
C ARG A 43 -0.69 -3.86 7.20
N GLN A 44 0.26 -3.14 6.58
CA GLN A 44 0.28 -1.68 6.61
C GLN A 44 -0.95 -1.07 5.95
N VAL A 45 -1.35 -1.56 4.76
CA VAL A 45 -2.58 -1.11 4.08
C VAL A 45 -3.81 -1.32 4.96
N LYS A 46 -3.90 -2.46 5.67
CA LYS A 46 -5.02 -2.72 6.59
C LYS A 46 -5.05 -1.71 7.75
N VAL A 47 -3.91 -1.43 8.36
CA VAL A 47 -3.80 -0.44 9.45
C VAL A 47 -4.21 0.95 8.97
N MET A 48 -3.73 1.38 7.81
CA MET A 48 -4.11 2.67 7.23
C MET A 48 -5.61 2.74 6.90
N ALA A 49 -6.16 1.67 6.33
CA ALA A 49 -7.59 1.61 6.05
C ALA A 49 -8.44 1.67 7.33
N GLU A 50 -8.03 1.00 8.41
CA GLU A 50 -8.68 1.10 9.71
C GLU A 50 -8.59 2.51 10.30
N TYR A 51 -7.42 3.15 10.20
CA TYR A 51 -7.23 4.53 10.62
C TYR A 51 -8.20 5.48 9.91
N VAL A 52 -8.26 5.43 8.57
CA VAL A 52 -9.19 6.26 7.78
C VAL A 52 -10.64 5.97 8.13
N ARG A 53 -11.02 4.68 8.28
CA ARG A 53 -12.40 4.31 8.65
C ARG A 53 -12.83 4.88 10.00
N ARG A 54 -11.91 5.00 10.96
CA ARG A 54 -12.17 5.54 12.31
C ARG A 54 -12.04 7.08 12.35
N HIS A 55 -11.49 7.71 11.32
CA HIS A 55 -11.24 9.14 11.30
C HIS A 55 -12.56 9.95 11.35
N PRO A 56 -12.73 10.91 12.28
CA PRO A 56 -13.99 11.64 12.48
C PRO A 56 -14.55 12.26 11.20
N LYS A 57 -13.72 12.98 10.44
CA LYS A 57 -14.11 13.59 9.15
C LYS A 57 -14.67 12.56 8.14
N PHE A 58 -14.06 11.38 8.05
CA PHE A 58 -14.53 10.33 7.16
C PHE A 58 -15.88 9.76 7.62
N VAL A 59 -16.05 9.59 8.93
CA VAL A 59 -17.30 9.13 9.54
C VAL A 59 -18.44 10.13 9.32
N GLU A 60 -18.17 11.43 9.53
CA GLU A 60 -19.13 12.52 9.33
C GLU A 60 -19.60 12.61 7.88
N GLU A 61 -18.67 12.62 6.92
CA GLU A 61 -19.02 12.65 5.49
C GLU A 61 -19.80 11.40 5.08
N ARG A 62 -19.43 10.22 5.56
CA ARG A 62 -20.22 9.01 5.33
C ARG A 62 -21.64 9.12 5.89
N ARG A 63 -21.83 9.72 7.07
CA ARG A 63 -23.15 9.95 7.67
C ARG A 63 -23.96 10.95 6.85
N ARG A 64 -23.33 12.00 6.33
CA ARG A 64 -23.96 12.98 5.43
C ARG A 64 -24.42 12.30 4.14
N LEU A 65 -23.55 11.55 3.46
CA LEU A 65 -23.87 10.84 2.22
C LEU A 65 -25.02 9.84 2.40
N ARG A 66 -25.05 9.11 3.54
CA ARG A 66 -26.17 8.20 3.87
C ARG A 66 -27.50 8.93 4.03
N ARG A 67 -27.51 10.11 4.65
CA ARG A 67 -28.72 10.95 4.80
C ARG A 67 -29.18 11.47 3.44
N LEU A 68 -28.25 11.97 2.63
CA LEU A 68 -28.55 12.45 1.28
C LEU A 68 -29.15 11.36 0.38
N ARG A 69 -28.78 10.10 0.57
CA ARG A 69 -29.34 8.98 -0.20
C ARG A 69 -30.75 8.57 0.22
N LYS A 70 -31.16 8.84 1.47
CA LYS A 70 -32.52 8.50 1.95
C LYS A 70 -33.58 9.53 1.54
N SER A 71 -33.20 10.80 1.50
CA SER A 71 -34.10 11.91 1.16
C SER A 71 -34.77 11.86 -0.25
N PRO A 72 -34.18 11.28 -1.31
CA PRO A 72 -34.80 11.27 -2.64
C PRO A 72 -35.88 10.20 -2.84
N GLU A 73 -35.93 9.15 -2.00
CA GLU A 73 -36.87 8.03 -2.13
C GLU A 73 -38.04 8.08 -1.13
N GLU A 74 -38.03 9.03 -0.18
CA GLU A 74 -39.04 9.17 0.89
C GLU A 74 -40.01 10.37 0.70
N LEU A 75 -40.15 10.91 -0.52
CA LEU A 75 -41.15 11.93 -0.92
C LEU A 75 -41.89 11.49 -2.19
#